data_AF-A0A3A1NLI6-F1
#
_entry.id   AF-A0A3A1NLI6-F1
#
_cell.length_a   1.000
_cell.length_b   1.000
_cell.length_c   1.000
_cell.angle_alpha   90.00
_cell.angle_beta   90.00
_cell.angle_gamma   90.00
#
_symmetry.space_group_name_H-M   'P 1'
#
loop_
_entity.id
_entity.type
_entity.pdbx_description
1 polymer ?
#
loop_
_entity_poly.entity_id
_entity_poly.type
_entity_poly.pdbx_seq_one_letter_code
_entity_poly.pdbx_strand_id
1 'polypeptide(L)'
;MGRKSENTFREFHRYLGFFLAGIMAVYAISGIVLTFRTTDFLKSEYEVSTTLEPNLQEEALGTALRRRGFKVDKTEGDVMYFNGGTYNMKTGEASYTEKRLPVILENMNKLHKMHTGNPLFWLGIFFGIALLFFAVSAFFMFKPNAPIYKKGLYFAVAGFLLTIVLLFV
;
A
#
# COMPACT_ATOMS: atom_id res chain seq x y z
N MET A 1 -30.96 -19.57 16.02
CA MET A 1 -30.59 -18.13 16.14
C MET A 1 -31.88 -17.30 16.16
N GLY A 2 -31.94 -16.27 17.01
CA GLY A 2 -33.16 -15.46 17.20
C GLY A 2 -33.13 -14.15 16.41
N ARG A 3 -34.32 -13.58 16.15
CA ARG A 3 -34.48 -12.29 15.47
C ARG A 3 -33.69 -11.15 16.14
N LYS A 4 -33.57 -11.19 17.47
CA LYS A 4 -32.81 -10.20 18.25
C LYS A 4 -31.31 -10.24 17.91
N SER A 5 -30.71 -11.43 17.89
CA SER A 5 -29.29 -11.60 17.56
C SER A 5 -28.97 -11.23 16.10
N GLU A 6 -29.85 -11.57 15.15
CA GLU A 6 -29.69 -11.19 13.73
C GLU A 6 -29.64 -9.67 13.55
N ASN A 7 -30.52 -8.96 14.26
CA ASN A 7 -30.56 -7.50 14.23
C ASN A 7 -29.32 -6.89 14.87
N THR A 8 -28.83 -7.45 15.98
CA THR A 8 -27.59 -7.00 16.64
C THR A 8 -26.39 -7.10 15.70
N PHE A 9 -26.16 -8.26 15.07
CA PHE A 9 -25.04 -8.41 14.13
C PHE A 9 -25.13 -7.41 12.97
N ARG A 10 -26.33 -7.16 12.45
CA ARG A 10 -26.57 -6.21 11.36
C ARG A 10 -26.28 -4.77 11.77
N GLU A 11 -26.67 -4.39 12.98
CA GLU A 11 -26.43 -3.06 13.52
C GLU A 11 -24.93 -2.80 13.69
N PHE A 12 -24.21 -3.71 14.37
CA PHE A 12 -22.76 -3.59 14.55
C PHE A 12 -22.01 -3.63 13.22
N HIS A 13 -22.36 -4.54 12.31
CA HIS A 13 -21.78 -4.60 10.96
C HIS A 13 -21.94 -3.27 10.23
N ARG A 14 -23.12 -2.66 10.29
CA ARG A 14 -23.38 -1.39 9.61
C ARG A 14 -22.64 -0.23 10.27
N TYR A 15 -22.67 -0.09 11.59
CA TYR A 15 -22.00 1.02 12.27
C TYR A 15 -20.48 0.94 12.13
N LEU A 16 -19.90 -0.24 12.29
CA LEU A 16 -18.48 -0.43 12.06
C LEU A 16 -18.13 -0.18 10.58
N GLY A 17 -19.00 -0.58 9.65
CA GLY A 17 -18.86 -0.29 8.23
C GLY A 17 -18.83 1.20 7.93
N PHE A 18 -19.74 1.99 8.49
CA PHE A 18 -19.74 3.44 8.34
C PHE A 18 -18.50 4.09 8.96
N PHE A 19 -18.11 3.65 10.15
CA PHE A 19 -16.91 4.16 10.83
C PHE A 19 -15.63 3.90 10.00
N LEU A 20 -15.53 2.74 9.34
CA LEU A 20 -14.36 2.33 8.57
C LEU A 20 -14.42 2.72 7.08
N ALA A 21 -15.49 3.34 6.60
CA ALA A 21 -15.69 3.59 5.17
C ALA A 21 -14.51 4.35 4.52
N GLY A 22 -13.98 5.37 5.19
CA GLY A 22 -12.84 6.15 4.71
C GLY A 22 -11.57 5.32 4.57
N ILE A 23 -11.19 4.57 5.61
CA ILE A 23 -9.98 3.74 5.56
C ILE A 23 -10.12 2.56 4.58
N MET A 24 -11.32 1.99 4.45
CA MET A 24 -11.61 0.97 3.43
C MET A 24 -11.41 1.52 2.01
N ALA A 25 -11.89 2.74 1.73
CA ALA A 25 -11.66 3.40 0.45
C ALA A 25 -10.16 3.64 0.19
N VAL A 26 -9.43 4.10 1.21
CA VAL A 26 -7.97 4.27 1.10
C VAL A 26 -7.28 2.96 0.76
N TYR A 27 -7.59 1.87 1.46
CA TYR A 27 -6.98 0.55 1.25
C TYR A 27 -7.33 -0.04 -0.11
N ALA A 28 -8.58 0.11 -0.57
CA ALA A 28 -9.00 -0.36 -1.89
C ALA A 28 -8.25 0.37 -3.01
N ILE A 29 -8.19 1.71 -2.97
CA ILE A 29 -7.51 2.51 -3.98
C ILE A 29 -6.01 2.22 -3.97
N SER A 30 -5.36 2.26 -2.79
CA SER A 30 -3.92 1.98 -2.67
C SER A 30 -3.56 0.55 -3.05
N GLY A 31 -4.41 -0.44 -2.79
CA GLY A 31 -4.20 -1.82 -3.24
C GLY A 31 -4.12 -1.95 -4.77
N ILE A 32 -5.02 -1.26 -5.48
CA ILE A 32 -4.98 -1.17 -6.95
C ILE A 32 -3.69 -0.48 -7.40
N VAL A 33 -3.34 0.68 -6.80
CA VAL A 33 -2.11 1.41 -7.13
C VAL A 33 -0.86 0.56 -6.90
N LEU A 34 -0.81 -0.23 -5.82
CA LEU A 34 0.32 -1.10 -5.48
C LEU A 34 0.52 -2.24 -6.48
N THR A 35 -0.50 -2.61 -7.26
CA THR A 35 -0.38 -3.58 -8.37
C THR A 35 0.55 -3.04 -9.47
N PHE A 36 0.60 -1.72 -9.66
CA PHE A 36 1.44 -1.04 -10.66
C PHE A 36 2.74 -0.48 -10.08
N ARG A 37 3.16 -0.89 -8.87
CA ARG A 37 4.32 -0.29 -8.17
C ARG A 37 5.64 -0.37 -8.93
N THR A 38 5.79 -1.35 -9.82
CA THR A 38 6.98 -1.58 -10.66
C THR A 38 6.93 -0.84 -11.99
N THR A 39 5.83 -0.16 -12.32
CA THR A 39 5.66 0.58 -13.57
C THR A 39 5.63 2.09 -13.31
N ASP A 40 5.60 2.87 -14.38
CA ASP A 40 5.47 4.34 -14.33
C ASP A 40 4.03 4.83 -14.53
N PHE A 41 3.05 3.92 -14.59
CA PHE A 41 1.66 4.21 -15.01
C PHE A 41 0.99 5.37 -14.26
N LEU A 42 1.25 5.50 -12.95
CA LEU A 42 0.65 6.54 -12.09
C LEU A 42 1.70 7.48 -11.46
N LYS A 43 2.94 7.45 -11.95
CA LYS A 43 4.02 8.28 -11.42
C LYS A 43 4.13 9.59 -12.20
N SER A 44 4.53 10.63 -11.50
CA SER A 44 4.89 11.92 -12.08
C SER A 44 6.39 12.16 -11.87
N GLU A 45 6.99 12.96 -12.76
CA GLU A 45 8.38 13.39 -12.65
C GLU A 45 8.48 14.54 -11.63
N TYR A 46 9.45 14.43 -10.74
CA TYR A 46 9.79 15.43 -9.73
C TYR A 46 11.27 15.72 -9.80
N GLU A 47 11.63 17.00 -9.85
CA GLU A 47 13.00 17.43 -9.64
C GLU A 47 13.32 17.41 -8.14
N VAL A 48 14.45 16.80 -7.80
CA VAL A 48 14.97 16.68 -6.45
C VAL A 48 16.34 17.32 -6.40
N SER A 49 16.46 18.34 -5.56
CA SER A 49 17.75 18.89 -5.14
C SER A 49 17.99 18.51 -3.69
N THR A 50 19.12 17.87 -3.42
CA THR A 50 19.51 17.42 -2.07
C THR A 50 21.01 17.54 -1.89
N THR A 51 21.45 17.71 -0.64
CA THR A 51 22.87 17.73 -0.29
C THR A 51 23.21 16.41 0.39
N LEU A 52 24.17 15.69 -0.19
CA LEU A 52 24.75 14.46 0.34
C LEU A 52 26.14 14.75 0.90
N GLU A 53 26.75 13.74 1.52
CA GLU A 53 28.16 13.82 1.91
C GLU A 53 29.02 14.17 0.68
N PRO A 54 30.01 15.07 0.79
CA PRO A 54 30.95 15.35 -0.28
C PRO A 54 31.84 14.14 -0.62
N ASN A 55 32.38 14.13 -1.83
CA ASN A 55 33.36 13.17 -2.33
C ASN A 55 32.90 11.70 -2.23
N LEU A 56 31.59 11.45 -2.42
CA LEU A 56 31.06 10.10 -2.50
C LEU A 56 31.54 9.42 -3.78
N GLN A 57 32.09 8.21 -3.64
CA GLN A 57 32.37 7.33 -4.75
C GLN A 57 31.06 6.74 -5.31
N GLU A 58 31.08 6.27 -6.56
CA GLU A 58 29.91 5.79 -7.31
C GLU A 58 29.00 4.83 -6.52
N GLU A 59 29.57 3.81 -5.87
CA GLU A 59 28.82 2.82 -5.07
C GLU A 59 28.09 3.48 -3.88
N ALA A 60 28.78 4.38 -3.18
CA ALA A 60 28.27 5.10 -2.02
C ALA A 60 27.22 6.14 -2.44
N LEU A 61 27.43 6.82 -3.56
CA LEU A 61 26.48 7.75 -4.17
C LEU A 61 25.19 7.02 -4.59
N GLY A 62 25.30 5.88 -5.27
CA GLY A 62 24.14 5.07 -5.65
C GLY A 62 23.33 4.59 -4.44
N THR A 63 24.01 4.21 -3.37
CA THR A 63 23.39 3.82 -2.09
C THR A 63 22.69 5.01 -1.42
N ALA A 64 23.36 6.18 -1.38
CA ALA A 64 22.81 7.41 -0.80
C ALA A 64 21.56 7.89 -1.55
N LEU A 65 21.57 7.79 -2.88
CA LEU A 65 20.43 8.11 -3.76
C LEU A 65 19.35 7.01 -3.78
N ARG A 66 19.59 5.86 -3.11
CA ARG A 66 18.70 4.69 -3.09
C ARG A 66 18.30 4.19 -4.49
N ARG A 67 19.21 4.31 -5.46
CA ARG A 67 18.98 3.92 -6.86
C ARG A 67 19.57 2.53 -7.12
N ARG A 68 18.72 1.59 -7.53
CA ARG A 68 19.18 0.26 -7.98
C ARG A 68 19.83 0.37 -9.35
N GLY A 69 20.98 -0.28 -9.53
CA GLY A 69 21.72 -0.25 -10.80
C GLY A 69 22.27 1.13 -11.16
N PHE A 70 22.57 1.94 -10.14
CA PHE A 70 23.20 3.24 -10.32
C PHE A 70 24.53 3.10 -11.05
N LYS A 71 24.76 3.96 -12.04
CA LYS A 71 26.01 4.07 -12.77
C LYS A 71 26.31 5.53 -13.06
N VAL A 72 27.57 5.90 -12.95
CA VAL A 72 28.06 7.20 -13.41
C VAL A 72 28.36 7.10 -14.90
N ASP A 73 27.76 8.00 -15.69
CA ASP A 73 27.94 8.04 -17.14
C ASP A 73 29.25 8.74 -17.52
N LYS A 74 29.54 9.86 -16.84
CA LYS A 74 30.78 10.64 -17.00
C LYS A 74 31.07 11.50 -15.79
N THR A 75 32.33 11.92 -15.65
CA THR A 75 32.77 12.90 -14.65
C THR A 75 33.50 14.03 -15.36
N GLU A 76 33.04 15.27 -15.16
CA GLU A 76 33.67 16.48 -15.71
C GLU A 76 34.01 17.44 -14.57
N GLY A 77 35.31 17.62 -14.31
CA GLY A 77 35.78 18.40 -13.17
C GLY A 77 35.28 17.83 -11.84
N ASP A 78 34.59 18.67 -11.06
CA ASP A 78 34.02 18.30 -9.76
C ASP A 78 32.61 17.67 -9.87
N VAL A 79 32.05 17.49 -11.07
CA VAL A 79 30.67 17.03 -11.27
C VAL A 79 30.62 15.64 -11.89
N MET A 80 29.97 14.70 -11.20
CA MET A 80 29.55 13.41 -11.74
C MET A 80 28.18 13.54 -12.40
N TYR A 81 28.05 12.98 -13.60
CA TYR A 81 26.79 12.88 -14.34
C TYR A 81 26.33 11.43 -14.37
N PHE A 82 25.05 11.23 -14.15
CA PHE A 82 24.41 9.92 -14.19
C PHE A 82 23.03 10.04 -14.83
N ASN A 83 22.42 8.90 -15.13
CA ASN A 83 21.12 8.88 -15.78
C ASN A 83 20.06 9.65 -14.97
N GLY A 84 19.64 10.80 -15.51
CA GLY A 84 18.63 11.66 -14.91
C GLY A 84 19.13 12.57 -13.79
N GLY A 85 20.43 12.85 -13.68
CA GLY A 85 20.92 13.83 -12.70
C GLY A 85 22.43 14.08 -12.67
N THR A 86 22.83 14.93 -11.73
CA THR A 86 24.20 15.33 -11.46
C THR A 86 24.49 15.30 -9.96
N TYR A 87 25.77 15.16 -9.62
CA TYR A 87 26.29 15.25 -8.26
C TYR A 87 27.62 16.00 -8.25
N ASN A 88 27.74 17.03 -7.44
CA ASN A 88 28.98 17.78 -7.24
C ASN A 88 29.77 17.16 -6.09
N MET A 89 30.93 16.59 -6.42
CA MET A 89 31.82 15.90 -5.46
C MET A 89 32.40 16.85 -4.41
N LYS A 90 32.51 18.15 -4.70
CA LYS A 90 33.10 19.13 -3.79
C LYS A 90 32.09 19.66 -2.79
N THR A 91 30.88 19.97 -3.24
CA THR A 91 29.82 20.55 -2.40
C THR A 91 28.86 19.50 -1.82
N GLY A 92 28.82 18.31 -2.40
CA GLY A 92 27.84 17.27 -2.06
C GLY A 92 26.46 17.49 -2.69
N GLU A 93 26.27 18.54 -3.50
CA GLU A 93 24.98 18.85 -4.11
C GLU A 93 24.61 17.86 -5.21
N ALA A 94 23.44 17.22 -5.08
CA ALA A 94 22.85 16.34 -6.08
C ALA A 94 21.55 16.94 -6.61
N SER A 95 21.41 16.98 -7.93
CA SER A 95 20.18 17.40 -8.63
C SER A 95 19.77 16.32 -9.61
N TYR A 96 18.56 15.77 -9.45
CA TYR A 96 18.10 14.66 -10.30
C TYR A 96 16.57 14.62 -10.43
N THR A 97 16.09 14.00 -11.49
CA THR A 97 14.67 13.73 -11.69
C THR A 97 14.34 12.35 -11.16
N GLU A 98 13.29 12.26 -10.34
CA GLU A 98 12.73 10.98 -9.90
C GLU A 98 11.26 10.85 -10.32
N LYS A 99 10.86 9.63 -10.66
CA LYS A 99 9.44 9.30 -10.85
C LYS A 99 8.88 8.75 -9.55
N ARG A 100 7.91 9.44 -8.99
CA ARG A 100 7.17 8.99 -7.79
C ARG A 100 5.68 9.21 -7.94
N LEU A 101 4.91 8.55 -7.09
CA LEU A 101 3.46 8.74 -7.05
C LEU A 101 3.13 10.16 -6.61
N PRO A 102 2.03 10.76 -7.10
CA PRO A 102 1.46 11.97 -6.52
C PRO A 102 1.27 11.83 -5.02
N VAL A 103 1.47 12.94 -4.29
CA VAL A 103 1.53 12.98 -2.81
C VAL A 103 0.35 12.25 -2.15
N ILE A 104 -0.86 12.39 -2.68
CA ILE A 104 -2.06 11.73 -2.15
C ILE A 104 -1.93 10.20 -2.25
N LEU A 105 -1.62 9.67 -3.45
CA LEU A 105 -1.45 8.24 -3.67
C LEU A 105 -0.26 7.68 -2.90
N GLU A 106 0.81 8.46 -2.78
CA GLU A 106 1.98 8.09 -1.97
C GLU A 106 1.61 7.94 -0.49
N ASN A 107 0.85 8.88 0.07
CA ASN A 107 0.40 8.83 1.46
C ASN A 107 -0.60 7.69 1.71
N MET A 108 -1.51 7.42 0.77
CA MET A 108 -2.41 6.25 0.84
C MET A 108 -1.59 4.95 0.87
N ASN A 109 -0.55 4.84 0.04
CA ASN A 109 0.34 3.69 0.03
C ASN A 109 1.18 3.56 1.31
N LYS A 110 1.61 4.67 1.91
CA LYS A 110 2.28 4.67 3.23
C LYS A 110 1.36 4.11 4.31
N LEU A 111 0.09 4.52 4.32
CA LEU A 111 -0.90 4.02 5.27
C LEU A 111 -1.23 2.53 5.06
N HIS A 112 -1.31 2.07 3.81
CA HIS A 112 -1.57 0.66 3.48
C HIS A 112 -0.41 -0.25 3.89
N LYS A 113 0.84 0.14 3.63
CA LYS A 113 2.05 -0.67 3.86
C LYS A 113 2.63 -0.54 5.27
N MET A 114 1.82 -0.12 6.23
CA MET A 114 2.27 0.18 7.57
C MET A 114 2.80 -1.07 8.30
N HIS A 115 3.95 -0.94 8.97
CA HIS A 115 4.59 -2.03 9.73
C HIS A 115 4.75 -1.64 11.20
N THR A 116 5.20 -2.59 12.04
CA THR A 116 5.31 -2.46 13.51
C THR A 116 6.19 -1.32 14.02
N GLY A 117 7.05 -0.74 13.17
CA GLY A 117 7.89 0.41 13.51
C GLY A 117 7.18 1.76 13.33
N ASN A 118 5.98 1.79 12.76
CA ASN A 118 5.18 3.00 12.60
C ASN A 118 4.22 3.15 13.79
N PRO A 119 4.11 4.33 14.43
CA PRO A 119 3.22 4.53 15.58
C PRO A 119 1.74 4.19 15.32
N LEU A 120 1.30 4.25 14.06
CA LEU A 120 -0.07 3.96 13.65
C LEU A 120 -0.32 2.47 13.37
N PHE A 121 0.64 1.56 13.62
CA PHE A 121 0.48 0.12 13.31
C PHE A 121 -0.75 -0.54 13.95
N TRP A 122 -1.15 -0.06 15.13
CA TRP A 122 -2.36 -0.51 15.83
C TRP A 122 -3.63 -0.34 14.98
N LEU A 123 -3.67 0.69 14.12
CA LEU A 123 -4.76 0.90 13.17
C LEU A 123 -4.86 -0.24 12.16
N GLY A 124 -3.72 -0.76 11.70
CA GLY A 124 -3.66 -1.92 10.82
C GLY A 124 -4.18 -3.20 11.49
N ILE A 125 -3.81 -3.43 12.76
CA ILE A 125 -4.32 -4.56 13.54
C ILE A 125 -5.83 -4.44 13.76
N PHE A 126 -6.29 -3.28 14.20
CA PHE A 126 -7.72 -3.00 14.39
C PHE A 126 -8.50 -3.21 13.09
N PHE A 127 -7.98 -2.72 11.96
CA PHE A 127 -8.60 -2.91 10.66
C PHE A 127 -8.64 -4.38 10.25
N GLY A 128 -7.56 -5.15 10.49
CA GLY A 128 -7.54 -6.59 10.25
C GLY A 128 -8.58 -7.36 11.07
N ILE A 129 -8.73 -7.02 12.35
CA ILE A 129 -9.78 -7.59 13.23
C ILE A 129 -11.18 -7.21 12.71
N ALA A 130 -11.36 -5.96 12.28
CA ALA A 130 -12.63 -5.51 11.72
C ALA A 130 -12.98 -6.23 10.41
N LEU A 131 -12.01 -6.49 9.53
CA LEU A 131 -12.21 -7.29 8.31
C LEU A 131 -12.63 -8.72 8.65
N LEU A 132 -11.99 -9.35 9.63
CA LEU A 132 -12.40 -10.68 10.13
C LEU A 132 -13.85 -10.62 10.65
N PHE A 133 -14.18 -9.59 11.43
CA PHE A 133 -15.54 -9.39 11.91
C PHE A 133 -16.53 -9.23 10.74
N PHE A 134 -16.24 -8.45 9.69
CA PHE A 134 -17.12 -8.32 8.53
C PHE A 134 -17.34 -9.66 7.82
N ALA A 135 -16.28 -10.45 7.64
CA ALA A 135 -16.36 -11.78 7.02
C ALA A 135 -17.25 -12.73 7.82
N VAL A 136 -17.08 -12.78 9.15
CA VAL A 136 -17.83 -13.69 10.03
C VAL A 136 -19.25 -13.21 10.27
N SER A 137 -19.44 -11.93 10.61
CA SER A 137 -20.75 -11.36 10.96
C SER A 137 -21.78 -11.47 9.84
N ALA A 138 -21.35 -11.53 8.56
CA ALA A 138 -22.22 -11.75 7.42
C ALA A 138 -23.08 -13.02 7.53
N PHE A 139 -22.54 -14.10 8.11
CA PHE A 139 -23.25 -15.37 8.31
C PHE A 139 -24.31 -15.29 9.43
N PHE A 140 -24.20 -14.30 10.31
CA PHE A 140 -25.09 -14.15 11.46
C PHE A 140 -26.20 -13.11 11.21
N MET A 141 -26.21 -12.42 10.07
CA MET A 141 -27.24 -11.43 9.75
C MET A 141 -28.56 -12.02 9.24
N PHE A 142 -28.56 -13.30 8.84
CA PHE A 142 -29.71 -13.98 8.23
C PHE A 142 -30.06 -15.30 8.93
N LYS A 143 -31.34 -15.68 8.86
CA LYS A 143 -31.78 -17.01 9.33
C LYS A 143 -31.15 -18.12 8.48
N PRO A 144 -30.67 -19.23 9.08
CA PRO A 144 -30.10 -20.35 8.34
C PRO A 144 -31.05 -20.97 7.29
N ASN A 145 -32.36 -20.94 7.57
CA ASN A 145 -33.38 -21.45 6.67
C ASN A 145 -33.76 -20.49 5.54
N ALA A 146 -33.31 -19.22 5.60
CA ALA A 146 -33.62 -18.24 4.56
C ALA A 146 -32.93 -18.63 3.25
N PRO A 147 -33.62 -18.52 2.09
CA PRO A 147 -33.00 -18.81 0.79
C PRO A 147 -31.74 -17.98 0.52
N ILE A 148 -31.71 -16.72 0.98
CA ILE A 148 -30.53 -15.84 0.87
C ILE A 148 -29.31 -16.42 1.62
N TYR A 149 -29.51 -16.99 2.81
CA TYR A 149 -28.42 -17.58 3.59
C TYR A 149 -27.82 -18.80 2.87
N LYS A 150 -28.68 -19.71 2.40
CA LYS A 150 -28.25 -20.91 1.65
C LYS A 150 -27.50 -20.55 0.37
N LYS A 151 -28.00 -19.57 -0.38
CA LYS A 151 -27.31 -19.04 -1.57
C LYS A 151 -25.96 -18.42 -1.21
N GLY A 152 -25.93 -17.59 -0.16
CA GLY A 152 -24.70 -16.97 0.36
C GLY A 152 -23.64 -18.00 0.73
N LEU A 153 -24.02 -19.14 1.30
CA LEU A 153 -23.09 -20.22 1.64
C LEU A 153 -22.40 -20.81 0.40
N TYR A 154 -23.10 -20.98 -0.72
CA TYR A 154 -22.47 -21.43 -1.97
C TYR A 154 -21.43 -20.42 -2.47
N PHE A 155 -21.73 -19.12 -2.42
CA PHE A 155 -20.75 -18.07 -2.78
C PHE A 155 -19.54 -18.06 -1.84
N ALA A 156 -19.76 -18.24 -0.54
CA ALA A 156 -18.68 -18.31 0.45
C ALA A 156 -17.76 -19.51 0.19
N VAL A 157 -18.33 -20.70 -0.05
CA VAL A 157 -17.55 -21.91 -0.38
C VAL A 157 -16.79 -21.73 -1.68
N ALA A 158 -17.43 -21.19 -2.73
CA ALA A 158 -16.76 -20.93 -4.00
C ALA A 158 -15.58 -19.95 -3.86
N GLY A 159 -15.76 -18.85 -3.10
CA GLY A 159 -14.67 -17.89 -2.83
C GLY A 159 -13.54 -18.49 -2.00
N PHE A 160 -13.86 -19.34 -1.02
CA PHE A 160 -12.88 -20.05 -0.22
C PHE A 160 -12.05 -21.03 -1.07
N LEU A 161 -12.72 -21.83 -1.92
CA LEU A 161 -12.04 -22.74 -2.85
C LEU A 161 -11.17 -21.97 -3.86
N LEU A 162 -11.66 -20.85 -4.41
CA LEU A 162 -10.86 -19.98 -5.26
C LEU A 162 -9.59 -19.51 -4.54
N THR A 163 -9.71 -19.11 -3.27
CA THR A 163 -8.57 -18.66 -2.47
C THR A 163 -7.57 -19.80 -2.26
N ILE A 164 -8.03 -21.01 -1.95
CA ILE A 164 -7.17 -22.20 -1.84
C ILE A 164 -6.39 -22.41 -3.13
N VAL A 165 -7.05 -22.37 -4.30
CA VAL A 165 -6.35 -22.55 -5.59
C VAL A 165 -5.29 -21.47 -5.78
N LEU A 166 -5.65 -20.20 -5.56
CA LEU A 166 -4.73 -19.07 -5.73
C LEU A 166 -3.53 -19.08 -4.77
N LEU A 167 -3.65 -19.73 -3.60
CA LEU A 167 -2.52 -19.88 -2.67
C LEU A 167 -1.41 -20.81 -3.19
N PHE A 168 -1.73 -21.67 -4.16
CA PHE A 168 -0.78 -22.62 -4.75
C PHE A 168 -0.39 -22.29 -6.21
N VAL A 169 -0.73 -21.09 -6.69
CA VAL A 169 -0.28 -20.53 -7.97
C VAL A 169 0.90 -19.59 -7.72
#